data_AF-A0A340WTK1-F1
#
_entry.id   AF-A0A340WTK1-F1
#
_cell.length_a   1.000
_cell.length_b   1.000
_cell.length_c   1.000
_cell.angle_alpha   90.00
_cell.angle_beta   90.00
_cell.angle_gamma   90.00
#
_symmetry.space_group_name_H-M   'P 1'
#
loop_
_entity.id
_entity.type
_entity.pdbx_description
1 polymer ?
#
loop_
_entity_poly.entity_id
_entity_poly.type
_entity_poly.pdbx_seq_one_letter_code
_entity_poly.pdbx_strand_id
1 'polypeptide(L)'
;MRLTRKRLCSILIALYCLFSIYAAYHVFFGRRRRTQDASLRGLRKGAAPARERRGREQSTLRSEEWNPWEEDEKNEQKHRLQILNKSTKEKKDFHVQIWGKAAIGLYLWEHIFEGLLEPTDVTAQRREGSLVVGRTHYSFITGPAVVPGYFSVDENNVVLILNGREKAKVFYATQWLLYAQNLVQTQKLQHLAVVLLGNEHCNNEWINQFLKRNGGSVELLFIIYDSPWINNMDVFQWPLGVATYRNFPVVEANWSMLHNERPYLCNFVGTIYENSSRQALMNILKQDGNDKLCWVSAREQWQPQETNESLKNYQDALRQSDLTLCPAGVNTECYRIYEACSYGSVPVVEDVMTAGSCGNSSVYHNAPLQLLKSMNAPFIFIKNWKELPAILEKEKTIILQEKIQRRKRLLHWYQNFKAELKMRFINIVESSFLKNNKG
;
A
#
# COMPACT_ATOMS: atom_id res chain seq x y z
N MET A 1 -42.76 43.72 30.28
CA MET A 1 -43.04 42.26 30.34
C MET A 1 -41.74 41.52 30.66
N ARG A 2 -41.61 40.91 31.85
CA ARG A 2 -40.40 40.16 32.25
C ARG A 2 -40.43 38.77 31.59
N LEU A 3 -39.57 38.52 30.60
CA LEU A 3 -39.39 37.17 30.05
C LEU A 3 -38.77 36.28 31.12
N THR A 4 -39.49 35.25 31.55
CA THR A 4 -38.99 34.27 32.50
C THR A 4 -37.93 33.39 31.85
N ARG A 5 -36.87 33.07 32.59
CA ARG A 5 -35.69 32.29 32.15
C ARG A 5 -36.06 30.99 31.42
N LYS A 6 -37.19 30.36 31.77
CA LYS A 6 -37.73 29.17 31.09
C LYS A 6 -38.18 29.44 29.64
N ARG A 7 -38.78 30.61 29.35
CA ARG A 7 -39.17 31.00 27.98
C ARG A 7 -37.96 31.28 27.10
N LEU A 8 -36.92 31.87 27.67
CA LEU A 8 -35.65 32.13 26.99
C LEU A 8 -34.92 30.82 26.61
N CYS A 9 -34.85 29.85 27.53
CA CYS A 9 -34.31 28.53 27.20
C CYS A 9 -35.14 27.79 26.14
N SER A 10 -36.47 27.90 26.19
CA SER A 10 -37.34 27.26 25.19
C SER A 10 -37.14 27.85 23.79
N ILE A 11 -36.94 29.17 23.70
CA ILE A 11 -36.63 29.87 22.44
C ILE A 11 -35.26 29.44 21.90
N LEU A 12 -34.26 29.31 22.77
CA LEU A 12 -32.92 28.86 22.37
C LEU A 12 -32.91 27.42 21.85
N ILE A 13 -33.66 26.52 22.50
CA ILE A 13 -33.81 25.13 22.04
C ILE A 13 -34.55 25.09 20.69
N ALA A 14 -35.62 25.87 20.54
CA ALA A 14 -36.35 25.95 19.27
C ALA A 14 -35.47 26.48 18.12
N LEU A 15 -34.65 27.52 18.38
CA LEU A 15 -33.69 28.03 17.41
C LEU A 15 -32.62 27.00 17.06
N TYR A 16 -32.11 26.26 18.05
CA TYR A 16 -31.13 25.20 17.81
C TYR A 16 -31.71 24.05 16.96
N CYS A 17 -32.95 23.63 17.23
CA CYS A 17 -33.63 22.62 16.42
C CYS A 17 -33.88 23.11 14.99
N LEU A 18 -34.32 24.36 14.81
CA LEU A 18 -34.52 24.95 13.48
C LEU A 18 -33.22 25.03 12.69
N PHE A 19 -32.11 25.43 13.34
CA PHE A 19 -30.81 25.49 12.70
C PHE A 19 -30.29 24.09 12.33
N SER A 20 -30.53 23.10 13.19
CA SER A 20 -30.16 21.70 12.95
C SER A 20 -30.94 21.10 11.78
N ILE A 21 -32.24 21.40 11.67
CA ILE A 21 -33.09 20.98 10.54
C ILE A 21 -32.67 21.69 9.25
N TYR A 22 -32.35 22.99 9.32
CA TYR A 22 -31.87 23.75 8.17
C TYR A 22 -30.51 23.24 7.67
N ALA A 23 -29.58 22.93 8.58
CA ALA A 23 -28.29 22.34 8.24
C ALA A 23 -28.47 20.95 7.60
N ALA A 24 -29.34 20.09 8.17
CA ALA A 24 -29.68 18.80 7.58
C ALA A 24 -30.29 18.95 6.18
N TYR A 25 -31.22 19.89 5.99
CA TYR A 25 -31.81 20.18 4.69
C TYR A 25 -30.76 20.60 3.64
N HIS A 26 -29.80 21.45 4.02
CA HIS A 26 -28.74 21.88 3.12
C HIS A 26 -27.76 20.75 2.74
N VAL A 27 -27.48 19.83 3.67
CA VAL A 27 -26.62 18.66 3.45
C VAL A 27 -27.31 17.63 2.54
N PHE A 28 -28.60 17.36 2.75
CA PHE A 28 -29.31 16.32 2.01
C PHE A 28 -29.93 16.80 0.68
N PHE A 29 -30.32 18.08 0.59
CA PHE A 29 -31.09 18.60 -0.55
C PHE A 29 -30.48 19.84 -1.22
N GLY A 30 -29.47 20.48 -0.60
CA GLY A 30 -28.88 21.74 -1.07
C GLY A 30 -28.02 21.67 -2.34
N ARG A 31 -27.82 20.49 -2.94
CA ARG A 31 -27.02 20.32 -4.17
C ARG A 31 -27.83 20.27 -5.48
N ARG A 32 -29.13 20.53 -5.45
CA ARG A 32 -29.94 20.64 -6.68
C ARG A 32 -30.58 22.02 -6.82
N ARG A 33 -29.83 22.96 -7.41
CA ARG A 33 -30.29 23.95 -8.43
C ARG A 33 -29.29 25.11 -8.54
N ARG A 34 -28.47 25.07 -9.59
CA ARG A 34 -28.09 26.25 -10.40
C ARG A 34 -27.40 25.77 -11.68
N THR A 35 -28.22 25.57 -12.71
CA THR A 35 -27.85 25.69 -14.12
C THR A 35 -29.15 25.67 -14.93
N GLN A 36 -29.71 26.87 -15.08
CA GLN A 36 -30.55 27.34 -16.17
C GLN A 36 -29.94 28.70 -16.52
N ASP A 37 -29.88 29.20 -17.74
CA ASP A 37 -30.14 28.74 -19.10
C ASP A 37 -29.63 29.91 -19.96
N ALA A 38 -29.02 29.64 -21.12
CA ALA A 38 -29.01 30.49 -22.32
C ALA A 38 -28.05 29.85 -23.35
N SER A 39 -28.57 29.10 -24.33
CA SER A 39 -29.06 29.61 -25.64
C SER A 39 -27.98 29.39 -26.72
N LEU A 40 -28.04 28.29 -27.49
CA LEU A 40 -28.81 28.10 -28.74
C LEU A 40 -27.94 28.19 -30.00
N ARG A 41 -28.06 27.13 -30.83
CA ARG A 41 -27.86 26.98 -32.29
C ARG A 41 -26.82 25.87 -32.60
N GLY A 42 -27.11 24.80 -33.33
CA GLY A 42 -28.31 24.30 -34.02
C GLY A 42 -28.14 22.77 -34.20
N LEU A 43 -29.19 21.97 -34.03
CA LEU A 43 -30.13 21.52 -35.08
C LEU A 43 -29.48 20.78 -36.26
N ARG A 44 -29.50 19.43 -36.21
CA ARG A 44 -30.23 18.53 -37.15
C ARG A 44 -29.95 17.06 -36.78
N LYS A 45 -31.00 16.34 -36.33
CA LYS A 45 -31.69 15.23 -37.04
C LYS A 45 -30.79 14.00 -37.28
N GLY A 46 -31.07 12.79 -36.79
CA GLY A 46 -32.25 12.30 -36.08
C GLY A 46 -32.22 10.79 -35.86
N ALA A 47 -33.31 10.31 -35.27
CA ALA A 47 -33.84 8.94 -35.24
C ALA A 47 -32.95 7.79 -34.73
N ALA A 48 -33.28 7.31 -33.54
CA ALA A 48 -33.11 5.91 -33.16
C ALA A 48 -34.02 5.01 -34.02
N PRO A 49 -33.70 3.71 -34.13
CA PRO A 49 -34.59 2.77 -33.48
C PRO A 49 -33.86 1.67 -32.71
N ALA A 50 -34.56 1.13 -31.72
CA ALA A 50 -34.19 -0.05 -30.98
C ALA A 50 -34.49 -1.33 -31.80
N ARG A 51 -33.58 -2.31 -31.78
CA ARG A 51 -33.88 -3.72 -31.45
C ARG A 51 -32.65 -4.64 -31.56
N GLU A 52 -32.70 -5.64 -30.67
CA GLU A 52 -32.25 -7.03 -30.83
C GLU A 52 -30.81 -7.46 -30.51
N ARG A 53 -30.80 -8.41 -29.56
CA ARG A 53 -29.75 -9.36 -29.20
C ARG A 53 -29.36 -10.24 -30.40
N ARG A 54 -28.06 -10.37 -30.64
CA ARG A 54 -27.27 -11.60 -30.89
C ARG A 54 -26.10 -11.27 -31.82
N GLY A 55 -24.98 -11.98 -31.62
CA GLY A 55 -23.97 -12.13 -32.66
C GLY A 55 -22.60 -11.64 -32.25
N ARG A 56 -21.83 -12.55 -31.69
CA ARG A 56 -20.38 -12.48 -31.49
C ARG A 56 -19.71 -12.48 -32.87
N GLU A 57 -19.08 -11.37 -33.25
CA GLU A 57 -18.02 -11.38 -34.27
C GLU A 57 -16.83 -10.55 -33.77
N GLN A 58 -15.71 -11.25 -33.64
CA GLN A 58 -14.40 -10.72 -33.27
C GLN A 58 -13.92 -9.75 -34.35
N SER A 59 -13.82 -8.46 -34.00
CA SER A 59 -12.90 -7.55 -34.70
C SER A 59 -11.52 -7.66 -34.04
N THR A 60 -10.67 -8.47 -34.65
CA THR A 60 -9.22 -8.50 -34.42
C THR A 60 -8.61 -7.18 -34.90
N LEU A 61 -8.53 -6.22 -34.00
CA LEU A 61 -7.59 -5.09 -34.04
C LEU A 61 -7.19 -4.81 -32.59
N ARG A 62 -6.65 -5.85 -31.93
CA ARG A 62 -5.93 -5.68 -30.69
C ARG A 62 -4.55 -5.18 -31.10
N SER A 63 -4.29 -3.90 -30.82
CA SER A 63 -2.93 -3.38 -30.74
C SER A 63 -2.08 -4.40 -30.01
N GLU A 64 -1.05 -4.94 -30.66
CA GLU A 64 -0.06 -5.79 -30.02
C GLU A 64 0.47 -5.03 -28.81
N GLU A 65 0.02 -5.46 -27.63
CA GLU A 65 0.38 -4.90 -26.35
C GLU A 65 1.82 -5.37 -26.09
N TRP A 66 2.77 -4.57 -26.56
CA TRP A 66 4.19 -4.89 -26.48
C TRP A 66 4.58 -5.16 -25.03
N ASN A 67 4.91 -6.43 -24.73
CA ASN A 67 5.41 -6.84 -23.42
C ASN A 67 6.96 -6.85 -23.43
N PRO A 68 7.62 -5.96 -22.67
CA PRO A 68 9.08 -5.93 -22.58
C PRO A 68 9.72 -7.21 -22.03
N TRP A 69 8.93 -8.11 -21.43
CA TRP A 69 9.39 -9.25 -20.64
C TRP A 69 9.05 -10.60 -21.27
N GLU A 70 8.61 -10.64 -22.54
CA GLU A 70 8.14 -11.89 -23.16
C GLU A 70 9.15 -13.05 -23.08
N GLU A 71 10.44 -12.75 -23.18
CA GLU A 71 11.50 -13.78 -23.13
C GLU A 71 11.79 -14.25 -21.70
N ASP A 72 11.74 -13.34 -20.73
CA ASP A 72 11.95 -13.63 -19.30
C ASP A 72 10.75 -14.37 -18.70
N GLU A 73 9.52 -13.96 -19.04
CA GLU A 73 8.27 -14.61 -18.63
C GLU A 73 8.17 -16.05 -19.14
N LYS A 74 8.63 -16.32 -20.37
CA LYS A 74 8.67 -17.69 -20.94
C LYS A 74 9.63 -18.60 -20.17
N ASN A 75 10.73 -18.06 -19.65
CA ASN A 75 11.69 -18.81 -18.84
C ASN A 75 11.19 -19.02 -17.40
N GLU A 76 10.58 -18.01 -16.77
CA GLU A 76 9.95 -18.16 -15.45
C GLU A 76 8.73 -19.10 -15.48
N GLN A 77 7.91 -19.04 -16.52
CA GLN A 77 6.79 -19.98 -16.73
C GLN A 77 7.29 -21.42 -16.83
N LYS A 78 8.37 -21.68 -17.57
CA LYS A 78 8.99 -23.01 -17.63
C LYS A 78 9.47 -23.49 -16.25
N HIS A 79 10.07 -22.60 -15.45
CA HIS A 79 10.53 -22.93 -14.11
C HIS A 79 9.37 -23.17 -13.12
N ARG A 80 8.28 -22.40 -13.21
CA ARG A 80 7.05 -22.59 -12.43
C ARG A 80 6.32 -23.89 -12.80
N LEU A 81 6.24 -24.23 -14.09
CA LEU A 81 5.61 -25.47 -14.55
C LEU A 81 6.37 -26.72 -14.08
N GLN A 82 7.69 -26.63 -13.92
CA GLN A 82 8.48 -27.73 -13.36
C GLN A 82 8.27 -27.92 -11.86
N ILE A 83 7.94 -26.86 -11.11
CA ILE A 83 7.66 -26.92 -9.66
C ILE A 83 6.21 -27.37 -9.38
N LEU A 84 5.27 -27.10 -10.29
CA LEU A 84 3.84 -27.39 -10.11
C LEU A 84 3.46 -28.88 -10.29
N ASN A 85 4.33 -29.70 -10.89
CA ASN A 85 4.01 -31.08 -11.30
C ASN A 85 4.30 -32.16 -10.24
N LYS A 86 4.10 -31.89 -8.95
CA LYS A 86 4.11 -32.93 -7.90
C LYS A 86 2.86 -32.91 -7.02
N SER A 87 2.11 -34.01 -7.11
CA SER A 87 1.06 -34.51 -6.20
C SER A 87 -0.38 -34.04 -6.45
N THR A 88 -1.03 -34.67 -7.44
CA THR A 88 -2.49 -34.83 -7.48
C THR A 88 -2.90 -35.96 -6.53
N LYS A 89 -3.35 -35.59 -5.33
CA LYS A 89 -4.25 -36.40 -4.50
C LYS A 89 -5.40 -35.49 -4.08
N GLU A 90 -6.63 -35.92 -4.34
CA GLU A 90 -7.90 -35.29 -3.95
C GLU A 90 -7.82 -34.64 -2.56
N LYS A 91 -7.91 -33.31 -2.47
CA LYS A 91 -7.66 -32.58 -1.22
C LYS A 91 -8.54 -31.35 -1.10
N LYS A 92 -9.15 -31.21 0.09
CA LYS A 92 -10.02 -30.14 0.57
C LYS A 92 -9.58 -28.76 0.09
N ASP A 93 -10.54 -27.98 -0.39
CA ASP A 93 -10.38 -26.55 -0.64
C ASP A 93 -9.90 -25.88 0.65
N PHE A 94 -8.77 -25.19 0.60
CA PHE A 94 -8.19 -24.49 1.75
C PHE A 94 -8.62 -23.03 1.67
N HIS A 95 -9.31 -22.53 2.68
CA HIS A 95 -9.85 -21.19 2.67
C HIS A 95 -9.19 -20.32 3.73
N VAL A 96 -8.85 -19.09 3.37
CA VAL A 96 -8.25 -18.09 4.25
C VAL A 96 -8.98 -16.76 4.08
N GLN A 97 -9.54 -16.23 5.17
CA GLN A 97 -10.15 -14.91 5.17
C GLN A 97 -9.20 -13.87 5.79
N ILE A 98 -9.01 -12.75 5.09
CA ILE A 98 -8.11 -11.68 5.49
C ILE A 98 -8.95 -10.48 5.93
N TRP A 99 -8.76 -10.00 7.16
CA TRP A 99 -9.50 -8.86 7.71
C TRP A 99 -8.59 -7.62 7.72
N GLY A 100 -8.84 -6.71 6.78
CA GLY A 100 -8.07 -5.50 6.55
C GLY A 100 -8.49 -4.34 7.44
N LYS A 101 -7.76 -4.05 8.53
CA LYS A 101 -8.01 -2.88 9.41
C LYS A 101 -6.88 -1.84 9.43
N ALA A 102 -5.90 -2.00 8.55
CA ALA A 102 -4.85 -1.03 8.30
C ALA A 102 -4.64 -0.86 6.78
N ALA A 103 -4.18 0.32 6.35
CA ALA A 103 -3.99 0.63 4.93
C ALA A 103 -2.99 -0.31 4.23
N ILE A 104 -2.00 -0.82 4.96
CA ILE A 104 -1.07 -1.86 4.50
C ILE A 104 -1.79 -3.14 4.01
N GLY A 105 -3.05 -3.35 4.41
CA GLY A 105 -3.86 -4.46 3.91
C GLY A 105 -4.27 -4.28 2.45
N LEU A 106 -4.49 -3.04 2.01
CA LEU A 106 -4.70 -2.74 0.59
C LEU A 106 -3.42 -2.99 -0.22
N TYR A 107 -2.24 -2.72 0.36
CA TYR A 107 -0.99 -3.08 -0.33
C TYR A 107 -0.87 -4.60 -0.49
N LEU A 108 -1.14 -5.37 0.57
CA LEU A 108 -1.17 -6.82 0.49
C LEU A 108 -2.18 -7.31 -0.56
N TRP A 109 -3.39 -6.78 -0.57
CA TRP A 109 -4.45 -7.26 -1.48
C TRP A 109 -4.28 -6.77 -2.92
N GLU A 110 -4.27 -5.46 -3.15
CA GLU A 110 -4.31 -4.86 -4.48
C GLU A 110 -2.93 -4.91 -5.17
N HIS A 111 -1.81 -4.81 -4.44
CA HIS A 111 -0.48 -4.74 -5.05
C HIS A 111 0.30 -6.06 -5.04
N ILE A 112 0.19 -6.85 -3.97
CA ILE A 112 0.89 -8.14 -3.85
C ILE A 112 0.04 -9.27 -4.41
N PHE A 113 -1.23 -9.38 -3.98
CA PHE A 113 -2.13 -10.41 -4.48
C PHE A 113 -2.71 -10.08 -5.85
N GLU A 114 -2.71 -8.80 -6.25
CA GLU A 114 -3.36 -8.29 -7.47
C GLU A 114 -4.87 -8.59 -7.46
N GLY A 115 -5.45 -8.59 -6.25
CA GLY A 115 -6.86 -8.83 -6.02
C GLY A 115 -7.69 -7.57 -6.27
N LEU A 116 -8.84 -7.74 -6.91
CA LEU A 116 -9.83 -6.68 -7.08
C LEU A 116 -10.72 -6.57 -5.84
N LEU A 117 -11.33 -5.40 -5.67
CA LEU A 117 -12.22 -5.08 -4.56
C LEU A 117 -13.55 -4.54 -5.09
N GLU A 118 -14.64 -5.08 -4.55
CA GLU A 118 -16.00 -4.67 -4.82
C GLU A 118 -16.67 -4.13 -3.54
N PRO A 119 -17.28 -2.93 -3.57
CA PRO A 119 -17.27 -1.98 -4.68
C PRO A 119 -15.89 -1.34 -4.88
N THR A 120 -15.68 -0.80 -6.08
CA THR A 120 -14.45 -0.06 -6.44
C THR A 120 -14.33 1.29 -5.74
N ASP A 121 -15.45 1.81 -5.21
CA ASP A 121 -15.48 3.06 -4.45
C ASP A 121 -14.66 2.95 -3.16
N VAL A 122 -13.56 3.70 -3.10
CA VAL A 122 -12.64 3.75 -1.95
C VAL A 122 -13.29 4.29 -0.67
N THR A 123 -14.43 4.99 -0.78
CA THR A 123 -15.18 5.53 0.36
C THR A 123 -16.26 4.58 0.89
N ALA A 124 -16.44 3.42 0.24
CA ALA A 124 -17.42 2.45 0.65
C ALA A 124 -17.18 1.94 2.08
N GLN A 125 -18.28 1.75 2.81
CA GLN A 125 -18.25 1.31 4.21
C GLN A 125 -17.69 -0.11 4.38
N ARG A 126 -17.84 -0.95 3.35
CA ARG A 126 -17.36 -2.32 3.26
C ARG A 126 -16.93 -2.56 1.82
N ARG A 127 -15.74 -3.16 1.63
CA ARG A 127 -15.20 -3.62 0.35
C ARG A 127 -14.70 -5.03 0.52
N GLU A 128 -14.97 -5.87 -0.47
CA GLU A 128 -14.66 -7.29 -0.45
C GLU A 128 -13.94 -7.73 -1.72
N GLY A 129 -13.06 -8.69 -1.59
CA GLY A 129 -12.38 -9.31 -2.71
C GLY A 129 -12.30 -10.80 -2.49
N SER A 130 -12.28 -11.56 -3.58
CA SER A 130 -12.00 -12.99 -3.55
C SER A 130 -10.99 -13.33 -4.64
N LEU A 131 -10.06 -14.22 -4.33
CA LEU A 131 -9.04 -14.68 -5.26
C LEU A 131 -8.69 -16.13 -4.95
N VAL A 132 -8.53 -16.95 -5.99
CA VAL A 132 -8.01 -18.31 -5.86
C VAL A 132 -6.55 -18.30 -6.29
N VAL A 133 -5.65 -18.73 -5.41
CA VAL A 133 -4.23 -18.88 -5.72
C VAL A 133 -3.80 -20.32 -5.47
N GLY A 134 -3.47 -21.03 -6.55
CA GLY A 134 -3.21 -22.47 -6.48
C GLY A 134 -4.47 -23.22 -6.03
N ARG A 135 -4.43 -23.76 -4.81
CA ARG A 135 -5.54 -24.51 -4.18
C ARG A 135 -6.24 -23.74 -3.05
N THR A 136 -5.86 -22.49 -2.85
CA THR A 136 -6.26 -21.71 -1.69
C THR A 136 -7.20 -20.59 -2.10
N HIS A 137 -8.37 -20.58 -1.49
CA HIS A 137 -9.37 -19.54 -1.64
C HIS A 137 -9.08 -18.44 -0.62
N TYR A 138 -8.70 -17.27 -1.10
CA TYR A 138 -8.51 -16.08 -0.29
C TYR A 138 -9.73 -15.17 -0.43
N SER A 139 -10.32 -14.79 0.69
CA SER A 139 -11.27 -13.68 0.76
C SER A 139 -10.65 -12.54 1.54
N PHE A 140 -10.91 -11.30 1.13
CA PHE A 140 -10.41 -10.10 1.79
C PHE A 140 -11.57 -9.16 2.06
N ILE A 141 -11.65 -8.66 3.30
CA ILE A 141 -12.71 -7.77 3.73
C ILE A 141 -12.08 -6.56 4.42
N THR A 142 -12.47 -5.36 4.01
CA THR A 142 -12.00 -4.12 4.61
C THR A 142 -13.09 -3.04 4.61
N GLY A 143 -12.87 -1.96 5.36
CA GLY A 143 -13.76 -0.82 5.43
C GLY A 143 -14.15 -0.41 6.86
N PRO A 144 -14.74 0.79 7.04
CA PRO A 144 -15.20 1.28 8.34
C PRO A 144 -16.26 0.40 9.03
N ALA A 145 -17.20 -0.19 8.27
CA ALA A 145 -18.29 -1.01 8.82
C ALA A 145 -17.85 -2.43 9.20
N VAL A 146 -16.62 -2.83 8.83
CA VAL A 146 -16.03 -4.09 9.26
C VAL A 146 -15.58 -3.92 10.69
N VAL A 147 -16.43 -4.30 11.65
CA VAL A 147 -16.19 -4.18 13.10
C VAL A 147 -16.41 -5.55 13.79
N PRO A 148 -15.70 -5.84 14.89
CA PRO A 148 -15.76 -7.14 15.56
C PRO A 148 -17.21 -7.55 15.88
N GLY A 149 -17.65 -8.71 15.39
CA GLY A 149 -18.99 -9.25 15.64
C GLY A 149 -20.10 -8.81 14.68
N TYR A 150 -19.83 -7.91 13.73
CA TYR A 150 -20.84 -7.37 12.81
C TYR A 150 -20.61 -7.71 11.34
N PHE A 151 -19.85 -8.77 11.06
CA PHE A 151 -19.65 -9.35 9.73
C PHE A 151 -19.59 -10.88 9.82
N SER A 152 -19.78 -11.55 8.68
CA SER A 152 -19.75 -13.01 8.61
C SER A 152 -18.30 -13.51 8.69
N VAL A 153 -18.04 -14.39 9.65
CA VAL A 153 -16.80 -15.16 9.71
C VAL A 153 -17.09 -16.45 8.97
N ASP A 154 -16.77 -16.44 7.68
CA ASP A 154 -17.13 -17.53 6.76
C ASP A 154 -16.09 -18.64 6.76
N GLU A 155 -14.88 -18.37 7.27
CA GLU A 155 -13.72 -19.26 7.18
C GLU A 155 -13.04 -19.49 8.52
N ASN A 156 -12.48 -20.69 8.69
CA ASN A 156 -11.82 -21.11 9.94
C ASN A 156 -10.38 -20.59 10.07
N ASN A 157 -9.81 -20.03 8.99
CA ASN A 157 -8.43 -19.54 8.94
C ASN A 157 -8.43 -18.04 8.67
N VAL A 158 -7.82 -17.27 9.58
CA VAL A 158 -7.86 -15.82 9.51
C VAL A 158 -6.49 -15.18 9.51
N VAL A 159 -6.31 -14.16 8.68
CA VAL A 159 -5.19 -13.23 8.75
C VAL A 159 -5.72 -11.84 9.11
N LEU A 160 -5.33 -11.32 10.27
CA LEU A 160 -5.66 -9.95 10.70
C LEU A 160 -4.61 -8.97 10.21
N ILE A 161 -5.04 -7.84 9.64
CA ILE A 161 -4.12 -6.76 9.27
C ILE A 161 -4.36 -5.55 10.17
N LEU A 162 -3.39 -5.25 11.04
CA LEU A 162 -3.52 -4.32 12.16
C LEU A 162 -2.55 -3.15 12.07
N ASN A 163 -2.93 -2.05 12.72
CA ASN A 163 -2.12 -0.85 12.87
C ASN A 163 -1.70 -0.69 14.33
N GLY A 164 -0.41 -0.86 14.63
CA GLY A 164 0.20 -0.67 15.94
C GLY A 164 1.09 0.57 16.04
N ARG A 165 0.98 1.50 15.07
CA ARG A 165 1.88 2.65 14.92
C ARG A 165 1.91 3.57 16.15
N GLU A 166 0.75 3.82 16.75
CA GLU A 166 0.57 4.75 17.87
C GLU A 166 -0.40 4.19 18.93
N LYS A 167 -0.35 4.73 20.16
CA LYS A 167 -1.12 4.21 21.32
C LYS A 167 -2.62 4.04 21.03
N ALA A 168 -3.24 5.02 20.37
CA ALA A 168 -4.66 4.93 20.01
C ALA A 168 -4.94 3.77 19.05
N LYS A 169 -4.06 3.53 18.07
CA LYS A 169 -4.20 2.42 17.11
C LYS A 169 -3.93 1.08 17.77
N VAL A 170 -2.96 1.01 18.69
CA VAL A 170 -2.72 -0.17 19.53
C VAL A 170 -3.97 -0.56 20.32
N PHE A 171 -4.68 0.41 20.91
CA PHE A 171 -5.94 0.12 21.60
C PHE A 171 -6.96 -0.56 20.68
N TYR A 172 -7.18 -0.01 19.48
CA TYR A 172 -8.09 -0.63 18.49
C TYR A 172 -7.61 -1.99 18.01
N ALA A 173 -6.30 -2.16 17.75
CA ALA A 173 -5.72 -3.42 17.32
C ALA A 173 -5.89 -4.53 18.38
N THR A 174 -5.73 -4.18 19.66
CA THR A 174 -5.96 -5.09 20.79
C THR A 174 -7.41 -5.57 20.85
N GLN A 175 -8.41 -4.72 20.56
CA GLN A 175 -9.81 -5.15 20.52
C GLN A 175 -10.05 -6.23 19.44
N TRP A 176 -9.41 -6.10 18.27
CA TRP A 176 -9.47 -7.11 17.21
C TRP A 176 -8.80 -8.42 17.61
N LEU A 177 -7.66 -8.36 18.28
CA LEU A 177 -6.95 -9.54 18.76
C LEU A 177 -7.76 -10.28 19.83
N LEU A 178 -8.35 -9.56 20.79
CA LEU A 178 -9.21 -10.16 21.81
C LEU A 178 -10.45 -10.83 21.19
N TYR A 179 -11.07 -10.19 20.20
CA TYR A 179 -12.18 -10.78 19.47
C TYR A 179 -11.77 -12.06 18.74
N ALA A 180 -10.67 -12.04 17.98
CA ALA A 180 -10.18 -13.20 17.26
C ALA A 180 -9.74 -14.33 18.21
N GLN A 181 -9.10 -13.98 19.34
CA GLN A 181 -8.74 -14.93 20.39
C GLN A 181 -9.97 -15.63 20.97
N ASN A 182 -11.05 -14.89 21.24
CA ASN A 182 -12.32 -15.49 21.70
C ASN A 182 -12.92 -16.43 20.63
N LEU A 183 -12.80 -16.09 19.34
CA LEU A 183 -13.24 -17.00 18.27
C LEU A 183 -12.39 -18.28 18.19
N VAL A 184 -11.08 -18.19 18.45
CA VAL A 184 -10.21 -19.37 18.55
C VAL A 184 -10.60 -20.22 19.77
N GLN A 185 -10.81 -19.60 20.94
CA GLN A 185 -11.21 -20.29 22.17
C GLN A 185 -12.58 -20.99 22.04
N THR A 186 -13.51 -20.39 21.30
CA THR A 186 -14.84 -20.97 21.01
C THR A 186 -14.82 -21.90 19.80
N GLN A 187 -13.64 -22.28 19.29
CA GLN A 187 -13.44 -23.20 18.16
C GLN A 187 -14.11 -22.75 16.84
N LYS A 188 -14.44 -21.46 16.72
CA LYS A 188 -14.92 -20.86 15.46
C LYS A 188 -13.78 -20.55 14.50
N LEU A 189 -12.59 -20.29 15.03
CA LEU A 189 -11.35 -20.16 14.26
C LEU A 189 -10.38 -21.26 14.66
N GLN A 190 -9.74 -21.87 13.67
CA GLN A 190 -8.67 -22.85 13.87
C GLN A 190 -7.30 -22.18 13.88
N HIS A 191 -7.08 -21.24 12.96
CA HIS A 191 -5.76 -20.64 12.76
C HIS A 191 -5.85 -19.11 12.63
N LEU A 192 -4.88 -18.43 13.26
CA LEU A 192 -4.81 -16.98 13.30
C LEU A 192 -3.39 -16.50 13.00
N ALA A 193 -3.26 -15.63 12.00
CA ALA A 193 -2.04 -14.89 11.70
C ALA A 193 -2.29 -13.38 11.76
N VAL A 194 -1.22 -12.59 11.92
CA VAL A 194 -1.29 -11.13 11.99
C VAL A 194 -0.26 -10.52 11.04
N VAL A 195 -0.68 -9.53 10.25
CA VAL A 195 0.20 -8.57 9.56
C VAL A 195 0.11 -7.24 10.31
N LEU A 196 1.22 -6.80 10.89
CA LEU A 196 1.27 -5.64 11.76
C LEU A 196 2.06 -4.50 11.13
N LEU A 197 1.40 -3.36 10.89
CA LEU A 197 2.08 -2.09 10.77
C LEU A 197 2.58 -1.68 12.16
N GLY A 198 3.85 -1.96 12.43
CA GLY A 198 4.49 -1.69 13.72
C GLY A 198 4.71 -0.22 13.99
N ASN A 199 5.12 0.08 15.22
CA ASN A 199 5.64 1.39 15.60
C ASN A 199 6.98 1.67 14.87
N GLU A 200 7.20 2.89 14.41
CA GLU A 200 8.42 3.26 13.66
C GLU A 200 9.72 3.20 14.49
N HIS A 201 9.61 3.21 15.82
CA HIS A 201 10.72 3.00 16.76
C HIS A 201 10.81 1.54 17.24
N CYS A 202 9.98 0.65 16.67
CA CYS A 202 9.91 -0.78 16.96
C CYS A 202 9.45 -1.18 18.37
N ASN A 203 8.78 -0.27 19.07
CA ASN A 203 8.12 -0.54 20.36
C ASN A 203 6.80 -1.30 20.14
N ASN A 204 6.86 -2.62 19.99
CA ASN A 204 5.71 -3.47 19.67
C ASN A 204 5.37 -4.49 20.77
N GLU A 205 5.93 -4.34 21.98
CA GLU A 205 5.86 -5.29 23.11
C GLU A 205 4.44 -5.70 23.48
N TRP A 206 3.47 -4.82 23.27
CA TRP A 206 2.05 -5.04 23.54
C TRP A 206 1.46 -6.26 22.83
N ILE A 207 2.00 -6.66 21.67
CA ILE A 207 1.50 -7.82 20.91
C ILE A 207 2.03 -9.16 21.48
N ASN A 208 3.08 -9.14 22.30
CA ASN A 208 3.76 -10.36 22.73
C ASN A 208 2.84 -11.34 23.44
N GLN A 209 1.90 -10.85 24.27
CA GLN A 209 0.93 -11.69 24.98
C GLN A 209 -0.02 -12.46 24.05
N PHE A 210 -0.17 -12.03 22.80
CA PHE A 210 -1.06 -12.68 21.82
C PHE A 210 -0.34 -13.73 20.99
N LEU A 211 1.00 -13.78 21.00
CA LEU A 211 1.78 -14.76 20.23
C LEU A 211 1.68 -16.16 20.84
N LYS A 212 1.55 -17.17 19.99
CA LYS A 212 1.41 -18.58 20.38
C LYS A 212 2.59 -19.09 21.22
N ARG A 213 3.81 -18.64 20.91
CA ARG A 213 5.01 -18.93 21.72
C ARG A 213 4.93 -18.44 23.18
N ASN A 214 4.06 -17.48 23.45
CA ASN A 214 3.83 -16.89 24.78
C ASN A 214 2.47 -17.29 25.37
N GLY A 215 1.81 -18.32 24.83
CA GLY A 215 0.51 -18.80 25.30
C GLY A 215 -0.71 -18.10 24.67
N GLY A 216 -0.52 -17.22 23.69
CA GLY A 216 -1.60 -16.59 22.93
C GLY A 216 -2.10 -17.41 21.74
N SER A 217 -2.95 -16.81 20.90
CA SER A 217 -3.58 -17.49 19.75
C SER A 217 -2.96 -17.17 18.39
N VAL A 218 -2.09 -16.17 18.29
CA VAL A 218 -1.47 -15.74 17.02
C VAL A 218 -0.31 -16.67 16.68
N GLU A 219 -0.47 -17.47 15.62
CA GLU A 219 0.52 -18.45 15.17
C GLU A 219 1.67 -17.81 14.39
N LEU A 220 1.35 -16.80 13.59
CA LEU A 220 2.28 -16.13 12.68
C LEU A 220 2.14 -14.62 12.80
N LEU A 221 3.27 -13.92 12.88
CA LEU A 221 3.36 -12.47 12.87
C LEU A 221 4.23 -12.01 11.69
N PHE A 222 3.64 -11.28 10.77
CA PHE A 222 4.33 -10.51 9.75
C PHE A 222 4.45 -9.07 10.24
N ILE A 223 5.66 -8.60 10.54
CA ILE A 223 5.90 -7.27 11.10
C ILE A 223 6.55 -6.34 10.08
N ILE A 224 6.02 -5.13 9.96
CA ILE A 224 6.59 -4.07 9.12
C ILE A 224 7.68 -3.33 9.87
N TYR A 225 8.73 -2.96 9.13
CA TYR A 225 10.05 -2.45 9.57
C TYR A 225 11.01 -3.54 10.05
N ASP A 226 12.30 -3.20 10.07
CA ASP A 226 13.31 -4.07 10.68
C ASP A 226 13.01 -4.24 12.17
N SER A 227 13.07 -5.48 12.65
CA SER A 227 12.78 -5.80 14.04
C SER A 227 13.72 -6.88 14.54
N PRO A 228 14.26 -6.75 15.77
CA PRO A 228 15.08 -7.79 16.37
C PRO A 228 14.31 -9.11 16.60
N TRP A 229 12.98 -9.08 16.53
CA TRP A 229 12.14 -10.25 16.76
C TRP A 229 12.04 -11.20 15.57
N ILE A 230 12.44 -10.75 14.37
CA ILE A 230 12.34 -11.54 13.15
C ILE A 230 13.20 -12.80 13.31
N ASN A 231 12.58 -13.97 13.14
CA ASN A 231 13.25 -15.26 13.29
C ASN A 231 12.95 -16.23 12.14
N ASN A 232 12.11 -15.84 11.18
CA ASN A 232 11.65 -16.66 10.05
C ASN A 232 11.02 -18.00 10.45
N MET A 233 10.48 -18.11 11.68
CA MET A 233 9.75 -19.28 12.17
C MET A 233 8.30 -18.92 12.47
N ASP A 234 8.08 -17.98 13.39
CA ASP A 234 6.77 -17.45 13.78
C ASP A 234 6.69 -15.93 13.58
N VAL A 235 7.83 -15.24 13.49
CA VAL A 235 7.91 -13.80 13.21
C VAL A 235 8.71 -13.54 11.93
N PHE A 236 8.06 -12.91 10.96
CA PHE A 236 8.56 -12.64 9.61
C PHE A 236 8.56 -11.14 9.31
N GLN A 237 9.54 -10.69 8.53
CA GLN A 237 9.54 -9.32 8.03
C GLN A 237 8.53 -9.15 6.90
N TRP A 238 7.85 -8.00 6.88
CA TRP A 238 6.96 -7.57 5.79
C TRP A 238 7.33 -6.16 5.34
N PRO A 239 7.28 -5.83 4.04
CA PRO A 239 7.57 -4.48 3.60
C PRO A 239 6.44 -3.50 3.95
N LEU A 240 6.78 -2.23 4.07
CA LEU A 240 5.82 -1.14 4.21
C LEU A 240 4.93 -1.00 2.96
N GLY A 241 5.53 -1.12 1.77
CA GLY A 241 4.83 -0.95 0.49
C GLY A 241 4.56 0.51 0.11
N VAL A 242 3.62 0.73 -0.80
CA VAL A 242 3.22 2.08 -1.24
C VAL A 242 2.14 2.69 -0.34
N ALA A 243 1.95 4.01 -0.39
CA ALA A 243 0.96 4.71 0.43
C ALA A 243 -0.48 4.54 -0.11
N THR A 244 -1.05 3.35 0.03
CA THR A 244 -2.45 3.07 -0.39
C THR A 244 -3.48 3.95 0.33
N TYR A 245 -3.19 4.43 1.55
CA TYR A 245 -4.03 5.40 2.26
C TYR A 245 -4.09 6.78 1.57
N ARG A 246 -3.17 7.05 0.63
CA ARG A 246 -3.18 8.23 -0.26
C ARG A 246 -3.64 7.88 -1.67
N ASN A 247 -4.26 6.71 -1.85
CA ASN A 247 -4.72 6.19 -3.14
C ASN A 247 -3.59 6.06 -4.17
N PHE A 248 -2.38 5.69 -3.74
CA PHE A 248 -1.31 5.37 -4.69
C PHE A 248 -1.72 4.15 -5.53
N PRO A 249 -1.71 4.24 -6.87
CA PRO A 249 -2.28 3.20 -7.72
C PRO A 249 -1.35 2.01 -7.92
N VAL A 250 -1.91 0.89 -8.37
CA VAL A 250 -1.13 -0.16 -9.04
C VAL A 250 -0.67 0.40 -10.39
N VAL A 251 0.64 0.35 -10.65
CA VAL A 251 1.26 0.90 -11.87
C VAL A 251 1.78 -0.23 -12.72
N GLU A 252 1.35 -0.27 -13.97
CA GLU A 252 1.86 -1.19 -14.98
C GLU A 252 3.00 -0.54 -15.77
N ALA A 253 4.08 -1.31 -15.98
CA ALA A 253 5.19 -0.86 -16.78
C ALA A 253 4.73 -0.67 -18.24
N ASN A 254 5.04 0.49 -18.82
CA ASN A 254 4.75 0.77 -20.22
C ASN A 254 6.01 1.23 -20.97
N TRP A 255 5.96 1.18 -22.30
CA TRP A 255 7.09 1.51 -23.16
C TRP A 255 7.67 2.91 -22.88
N SER A 256 6.80 3.91 -22.69
CA SER A 256 7.22 5.29 -22.47
C SER A 256 7.94 5.51 -21.13
N MET A 257 7.58 4.77 -20.08
CA MET A 257 8.27 4.84 -18.78
C MET A 257 9.71 4.33 -18.85
N LEU A 258 9.95 3.38 -19.75
CA LEU A 258 11.26 2.77 -19.97
C LEU A 258 12.13 3.64 -20.87
N HIS A 259 11.65 3.97 -22.07
CA HIS A 259 12.48 4.46 -23.17
C HIS A 259 12.61 5.98 -23.25
N ASN A 260 11.63 6.74 -22.75
CA ASN A 260 11.66 8.19 -22.88
C ASN A 260 12.79 8.78 -22.03
N GLU A 261 13.48 9.78 -22.59
CA GLU A 261 14.35 10.63 -21.79
C GLU A 261 13.54 11.36 -20.71
N ARG A 262 14.11 11.48 -19.51
CA ARG A 262 13.45 12.09 -18.36
C ARG A 262 14.01 13.50 -18.17
N PRO A 263 13.14 14.53 -18.07
CA PRO A 263 13.60 15.93 -17.99
C PRO A 263 14.30 16.28 -16.68
N TYR A 264 14.15 15.46 -15.63
CA TYR A 264 14.77 15.70 -14.32
C TYR A 264 15.74 14.58 -13.96
N LEU A 265 16.88 14.93 -13.36
CA LEU A 265 17.83 13.94 -12.83
C LEU A 265 17.27 13.27 -11.58
N CYS A 266 16.56 14.03 -10.75
CA CYS A 266 16.01 13.49 -9.51
C CYS A 266 14.67 14.12 -9.13
N ASN A 267 13.97 13.55 -8.16
CA ASN A 267 12.85 14.22 -7.48
C ASN A 267 12.91 14.07 -5.96
N PHE A 268 12.33 15.07 -5.29
CA PHE A 268 11.94 15.01 -3.89
C PHE A 268 10.60 15.73 -3.70
N VAL A 269 9.59 14.97 -3.27
CA VAL A 269 8.29 15.50 -2.88
C VAL A 269 8.00 15.09 -1.44
N GLY A 270 7.76 16.07 -0.56
CA GLY A 270 7.45 15.78 0.84
C GLY A 270 7.52 16.97 1.79
N THR A 271 7.10 16.73 3.03
CA THR A 271 7.17 17.72 4.11
C THR A 271 8.60 17.79 4.68
N ILE A 272 9.15 18.98 4.83
CA ILE A 272 10.44 19.21 5.48
C ILE A 272 10.19 19.47 6.97
N TYR A 273 10.86 18.71 7.83
CA TYR A 273 10.86 18.94 9.28
C TYR A 273 12.20 19.54 9.71
N GLU A 274 12.18 20.40 10.72
CA GLU A 274 13.41 20.91 11.32
C GLU A 274 14.25 19.78 11.93
N ASN A 275 15.57 19.93 11.86
CA ASN A 275 16.54 18.97 12.39
C ASN A 275 16.35 17.55 11.85
N SER A 276 15.88 17.43 10.60
CA SER A 276 15.66 16.15 9.94
C SER A 276 16.59 15.93 8.76
N SER A 277 16.75 14.66 8.37
CA SER A 277 17.44 14.28 7.14
C SER A 277 16.86 14.98 5.90
N ARG A 278 15.55 15.23 5.87
CA ARG A 278 14.90 15.98 4.79
C ARG A 278 15.42 17.41 4.69
N GLN A 279 15.68 18.06 5.81
CA GLN A 279 16.28 19.39 5.83
C GLN A 279 17.74 19.35 5.35
N ALA A 280 18.51 18.36 5.79
CA ALA A 280 19.89 18.15 5.32
C ALA A 280 19.94 17.95 3.80
N LEU A 281 19.08 17.09 3.24
CA LEU A 281 18.94 16.89 1.81
C LEU A 281 18.63 18.20 1.07
N MET A 282 17.65 18.95 1.56
CA MET A 282 17.23 20.20 0.93
C MET A 282 18.31 21.28 0.98
N ASN A 283 19.12 21.32 2.03
CA ASN A 283 20.25 22.22 2.13
C ASN A 283 21.32 21.88 1.07
N ILE A 284 21.64 20.60 0.87
CA ILE A 284 22.56 20.14 -0.18
C ILE A 284 22.06 20.52 -1.57
N LEU A 285 20.77 20.26 -1.87
CA LEU A 285 20.19 20.59 -3.18
C LEU A 285 20.27 22.09 -3.49
N LYS A 286 20.04 22.95 -2.49
CA LYS A 286 20.09 24.41 -2.65
C LYS A 286 21.51 24.95 -2.76
N GLN A 287 22.45 24.41 -1.97
CA GLN A 287 23.84 24.90 -1.93
C GLN A 287 24.54 24.74 -3.29
N ASP A 288 24.30 23.63 -3.96
CA ASP A 288 24.99 23.29 -5.22
C ASP A 288 24.20 23.70 -6.47
N GLY A 289 23.04 24.36 -6.31
CA GLY A 289 22.13 24.71 -7.42
C GLY A 289 21.52 23.51 -8.14
N ASN A 290 21.61 22.32 -7.52
CA ASN A 290 21.09 21.05 -8.03
C ASN A 290 19.56 20.96 -7.93
N ASP A 291 18.93 21.83 -7.13
CA ASP A 291 17.48 21.98 -7.06
C ASP A 291 16.85 22.26 -8.44
N LYS A 292 17.56 22.95 -9.34
CA LYS A 292 17.11 23.21 -10.72
C LYS A 292 17.11 21.99 -11.62
N LEU A 293 17.89 20.96 -11.27
CA LEU A 293 18.01 19.71 -12.03
C LEU A 293 17.00 18.66 -11.58
N CYS A 294 16.30 18.92 -10.48
CA CYS A 294 15.41 17.98 -9.85
C CYS A 294 14.00 18.53 -9.71
N TRP A 295 13.01 17.64 -9.76
CA TRP A 295 11.64 17.99 -9.39
C TRP A 295 11.54 18.08 -7.87
N VAL A 296 11.58 19.29 -7.33
CA VAL A 296 11.49 19.52 -5.88
C VAL A 296 10.15 20.18 -5.54
N SER A 297 9.33 19.47 -4.76
CA SER A 297 8.08 20.01 -4.21
C SER A 297 8.03 19.76 -2.72
N ALA A 298 8.57 20.71 -1.97
CA ALA A 298 8.61 20.67 -0.52
C ALA A 298 7.43 21.40 0.10
N ARG A 299 6.91 20.87 1.20
CA ARG A 299 5.86 21.51 2.01
C ARG A 299 6.38 21.74 3.42
N GLU A 300 5.94 22.82 4.07
CA GLU A 300 6.27 23.08 5.47
C GLU A 300 5.42 22.21 6.41
N GLN A 301 4.18 21.92 6.02
CA GLN A 301 3.24 21.16 6.86
C GLN A 301 2.80 19.85 6.19
N TRP A 302 2.59 18.84 7.02
CA TRP A 302 2.07 17.54 6.58
C TRP A 302 0.55 17.60 6.46
N GLN A 303 0.03 17.07 5.36
CA GLN A 303 -1.40 16.97 5.11
C GLN A 303 -1.82 15.49 5.04
N PRO A 304 -2.96 15.12 5.68
CA PRO A 304 -3.42 13.74 5.73
C PRO A 304 -3.99 13.23 4.42
N GLN A 305 -4.65 14.10 3.65
CA GLN A 305 -5.28 13.77 2.38
C GLN A 305 -4.48 14.37 1.23
N GLU A 306 -4.34 13.59 0.16
CA GLU A 306 -3.77 14.04 -1.11
C GLU A 306 -4.92 14.49 -2.02
N THR A 307 -4.77 15.62 -2.71
CA THR A 307 -5.73 16.02 -3.75
C THR A 307 -5.41 15.28 -5.05
N ASN A 308 -6.36 15.18 -5.97
CA ASN A 308 -6.10 14.55 -7.28
C ASN A 308 -4.96 15.26 -8.03
N GLU A 309 -4.88 16.57 -7.90
CA GLU A 309 -3.80 17.37 -8.50
C GLU A 309 -2.45 17.06 -7.85
N SER A 310 -2.39 17.04 -6.52
CA SER A 310 -1.13 16.81 -5.83
C SER A 310 -0.63 15.36 -5.93
N LEU A 311 -1.55 14.39 -6.01
CA LEU A 311 -1.24 13.00 -6.33
C LEU A 311 -0.70 12.88 -7.76
N LYS A 312 -1.35 13.52 -8.74
CA LYS A 312 -0.89 13.54 -10.13
C LYS A 312 0.49 14.17 -10.25
N ASN A 313 0.72 15.32 -9.61
CA ASN A 313 2.02 15.98 -9.59
C ASN A 313 3.11 15.08 -8.99
N TYR A 314 2.78 14.31 -7.96
CA TYR A 314 3.72 13.34 -7.39
C TYR A 314 4.03 12.19 -8.34
N GLN A 315 3.01 11.61 -8.99
CA GLN A 315 3.19 10.58 -10.01
C GLN A 315 4.02 11.08 -11.20
N ASP A 316 3.78 12.31 -11.64
CA ASP A 316 4.56 12.96 -12.71
C ASP A 316 6.02 13.14 -12.29
N ALA A 317 6.29 13.55 -11.05
CA ALA A 317 7.66 13.63 -10.52
C ALA A 317 8.36 12.26 -10.52
N LEU A 318 7.67 11.18 -10.14
CA LEU A 318 8.22 9.82 -10.20
C LEU A 318 8.47 9.37 -11.64
N ARG A 319 7.56 9.68 -12.56
CA ARG A 319 7.63 9.27 -13.98
C ARG A 319 8.70 10.06 -14.76
N GLN A 320 8.92 11.33 -14.42
CA GLN A 320 9.75 12.26 -15.16
C GLN A 320 11.16 12.47 -14.57
N SER A 321 11.52 11.74 -13.51
CA SER A 321 12.86 11.83 -12.90
C SER A 321 13.63 10.52 -12.97
N ASP A 322 14.93 10.56 -13.21
CA ASP A 322 15.77 9.36 -13.22
C ASP A 322 15.93 8.73 -11.82
N LEU A 323 16.11 9.58 -10.81
CA LEU A 323 16.31 9.21 -9.43
C LEU A 323 15.18 9.73 -8.53
N THR A 324 14.89 9.03 -7.44
CA THR A 324 14.01 9.52 -6.37
C THR A 324 14.74 9.55 -5.05
N LEU A 325 14.80 10.72 -4.44
CA LEU A 325 15.51 10.95 -3.20
C LEU A 325 14.64 10.50 -2.02
N CYS A 326 15.12 9.52 -1.26
CA CYS A 326 14.41 8.87 -0.17
C CYS A 326 15.13 9.11 1.18
N PRO A 327 15.07 10.34 1.73
CA PRO A 327 15.58 10.63 3.07
C PRO A 327 14.79 9.89 4.13
N ALA A 328 15.52 9.41 5.15
CA ALA A 328 14.94 8.76 6.31
C ALA A 328 13.93 9.70 6.98
N GLY A 329 12.81 9.11 7.39
CA GLY A 329 11.80 9.79 8.21
C GLY A 329 11.98 9.41 9.68
N VAL A 330 10.85 9.16 10.35
CA VAL A 330 10.86 8.52 11.68
C VAL A 330 11.42 7.10 11.59
N ASN A 331 11.12 6.38 10.49
CA ASN A 331 11.78 5.15 10.10
C ASN A 331 12.57 5.36 8.79
N THR A 332 13.62 4.57 8.60
CA THR A 332 14.41 4.53 7.37
C THR A 332 13.58 4.06 6.18
N GLU A 333 12.74 3.04 6.38
CA GLU A 333 11.84 2.53 5.35
C GLU A 333 10.67 3.50 5.15
N CYS A 334 10.46 3.94 3.92
CA CYS A 334 9.38 4.87 3.59
C CYS A 334 8.67 4.49 2.28
N TYR A 335 7.40 4.88 2.18
CA TYR A 335 6.54 4.58 1.02
C TYR A 335 7.19 4.97 -0.32
N ARG A 336 7.92 6.09 -0.33
CA ARG A 336 8.59 6.65 -1.52
C ARG A 336 9.53 5.65 -2.20
N ILE A 337 10.17 4.76 -1.44
CA ILE A 337 11.06 3.73 -1.99
C ILE A 337 10.28 2.84 -2.98
N TYR A 338 9.15 2.32 -2.54
CA TYR A 338 8.28 1.42 -3.32
C TYR A 338 7.56 2.15 -4.46
N GLU A 339 7.15 3.38 -4.20
CA GLU A 339 6.47 4.24 -5.18
C GLU A 339 7.42 4.60 -6.33
N ALA A 340 8.68 4.91 -6.04
CA ALA A 340 9.71 5.13 -7.04
C ALA A 340 10.01 3.89 -7.88
N CYS A 341 10.07 2.72 -7.24
CA CYS A 341 10.21 1.44 -7.93
C CYS A 341 9.05 1.22 -8.94
N SER A 342 7.82 1.57 -8.56
CA SER A 342 6.64 1.43 -9.43
C SER A 342 6.73 2.23 -10.73
N TYR A 343 7.48 3.35 -10.72
CA TYR A 343 7.67 4.22 -11.89
C TYR A 343 9.03 4.06 -12.57
N GLY A 344 9.86 3.12 -12.10
CA GLY A 344 11.22 2.93 -12.60
C GLY A 344 12.14 4.12 -12.30
N SER A 345 11.82 4.95 -11.31
CA SER A 345 12.73 5.98 -10.80
C SER A 345 13.61 5.37 -9.72
N VAL A 346 14.93 5.44 -9.87
CA VAL A 346 15.85 4.70 -8.99
C VAL A 346 15.89 5.34 -7.60
N PRO A 347 15.54 4.59 -6.53
CA PRO A 347 15.64 5.11 -5.18
C PRO A 347 17.09 5.41 -4.80
N VAL A 348 17.35 6.65 -4.36
CA VAL A 348 18.53 7.04 -3.60
C VAL A 348 18.15 7.04 -2.14
N VAL A 349 18.54 5.99 -1.42
CA VAL A 349 18.04 5.68 -0.09
C VAL A 349 19.10 5.97 0.95
N GLU A 350 18.72 6.75 1.95
CA GLU A 350 19.58 7.01 3.11
C GLU A 350 19.62 5.77 4.01
N ASP A 351 20.76 5.07 3.97
CA ASP A 351 21.00 3.81 4.67
C ASP A 351 21.53 4.05 6.09
N VAL A 352 20.69 4.69 6.91
CA VAL A 352 20.98 5.05 8.30
C VAL A 352 19.88 4.54 9.22
N MET A 353 20.25 3.96 10.36
CA MET A 353 19.28 3.53 11.36
C MET A 353 18.69 4.78 12.04
N THR A 354 17.37 4.90 12.05
CA THR A 354 16.67 5.96 12.79
C THR A 354 16.59 5.61 14.28
N ALA A 355 16.16 6.59 15.10
CA ALA A 355 16.01 6.39 16.53
C ALA A 355 15.00 5.26 16.85
N GLY A 356 15.23 4.54 17.95
CA GLY A 356 14.37 3.45 18.42
C GLY A 356 15.14 2.16 18.70
N SER A 357 14.40 1.06 18.80
CA SER A 357 14.92 -0.30 19.03
C SER A 357 14.85 -1.18 17.78
N CYS A 358 14.58 -0.57 16.62
CA CYS A 358 14.66 -1.25 15.34
C CYS A 358 16.10 -1.69 15.06
N GLY A 359 16.29 -2.80 14.35
CA GLY A 359 17.64 -3.22 14.00
C GLY A 359 17.80 -4.68 13.62
N ASN A 360 19.01 -5.18 13.87
CA ASN A 360 19.42 -6.53 13.54
C ASN A 360 18.59 -7.58 14.26
N SER A 361 18.26 -8.64 13.52
CA SER A 361 17.60 -9.83 14.03
C SER A 361 18.57 -11.00 14.06
N SER A 362 18.11 -12.16 14.52
CA SER A 362 18.91 -13.39 14.47
C SER A 362 19.14 -13.90 13.05
N VAL A 363 18.32 -13.46 12.09
CA VAL A 363 18.40 -13.94 10.68
C VAL A 363 19.05 -12.91 9.76
N TYR A 364 18.89 -11.63 10.06
CA TYR A 364 19.39 -10.55 9.23
C TYR A 364 20.23 -9.59 10.06
N HIS A 365 21.46 -9.33 9.60
CA HIS A 365 22.47 -8.55 10.33
C HIS A 365 22.86 -7.24 9.63
N ASN A 366 22.12 -6.84 8.58
CA ASN A 366 22.42 -5.66 7.78
C ASN A 366 21.30 -4.60 7.87
N ALA A 367 20.87 -4.27 9.10
CA ALA A 367 19.96 -3.15 9.34
C ALA A 367 20.60 -1.81 8.91
N PRO A 368 19.78 -0.83 8.48
CA PRO A 368 18.35 -0.91 8.20
C PRO A 368 18.04 -1.52 6.81
N LEU A 369 16.76 -1.67 6.47
CA LEU A 369 16.24 -2.11 5.17
C LEU A 369 16.66 -3.56 4.82
N GLN A 370 16.66 -4.45 5.80
CA GLN A 370 17.20 -5.81 5.65
C GLN A 370 16.50 -6.60 4.55
N LEU A 371 15.17 -6.56 4.50
CA LEU A 371 14.39 -7.23 3.47
C LEU A 371 14.80 -6.77 2.06
N LEU A 372 14.86 -5.46 1.83
CA LEU A 372 15.23 -4.89 0.53
C LEU A 372 16.67 -5.27 0.15
N LYS A 373 17.62 -5.18 1.09
CA LYS A 373 19.02 -5.55 0.86
C LYS A 373 19.21 -7.04 0.62
N SER A 374 18.56 -7.90 1.39
CA SER A 374 18.62 -9.37 1.24
C SER A 374 18.02 -9.84 -0.10
N MET A 375 17.07 -9.08 -0.65
CA MET A 375 16.51 -9.31 -1.99
C MET A 375 17.29 -8.58 -3.09
N ASN A 376 18.51 -8.10 -2.80
CA ASN A 376 19.41 -7.43 -3.76
C ASN A 376 18.78 -6.23 -4.47
N ALA A 377 18.07 -5.37 -3.72
CA ALA A 377 17.48 -4.16 -4.27
C ALA A 377 18.50 -3.31 -5.06
N PRO A 378 18.24 -2.97 -6.34
CA PRO A 378 19.16 -2.23 -7.20
C PRO A 378 19.08 -0.71 -6.91
N PHE A 379 19.16 -0.34 -5.64
CA PHE A 379 19.05 1.04 -5.16
C PHE A 379 20.43 1.66 -4.98
N ILE A 380 20.46 2.98 -4.91
CA ILE A 380 21.65 3.73 -4.54
C ILE A 380 21.56 3.99 -3.03
N PHE A 381 22.27 3.18 -2.24
CA PHE A 381 22.33 3.36 -0.79
C PHE A 381 23.44 4.36 -0.44
N ILE A 382 23.10 5.41 0.30
CA ILE A 382 24.05 6.42 0.79
C ILE A 382 24.07 6.44 2.30
N LYS A 383 25.21 6.74 2.91
CA LYS A 383 25.32 6.95 4.36
C LYS A 383 25.14 8.41 4.73
N ASN A 384 25.35 9.32 3.79
CA ASN A 384 25.22 10.75 4.00
C ASN A 384 24.79 11.49 2.73
N TRP A 385 23.90 12.49 2.87
CA TRP A 385 23.49 13.35 1.76
C TRP A 385 24.62 14.15 1.10
N LYS A 386 25.78 14.29 1.74
CA LYS A 386 27.00 14.85 1.14
C LYS A 386 27.53 14.02 -0.05
N GLU A 387 27.09 12.77 -0.20
CA GLU A 387 27.42 11.93 -1.36
C GLU A 387 26.57 12.29 -2.60
N LEU A 388 25.43 12.97 -2.40
CA LEU A 388 24.47 13.27 -3.46
C LEU A 388 25.06 14.07 -4.64
N PRO A 389 25.89 15.12 -4.44
CA PRO A 389 26.41 15.90 -5.55
C PRO A 389 27.23 15.04 -6.53
N ALA A 390 28.08 14.14 -6.01
CA ALA A 390 28.85 13.22 -6.83
C ALA A 390 27.96 12.22 -7.59
N ILE A 391 26.88 11.76 -6.97
CA ILE A 391 25.88 10.90 -7.62
C ILE A 391 25.19 11.63 -8.77
N LEU A 392 24.78 12.89 -8.57
CA LEU A 392 24.14 13.69 -9.60
C LEU A 392 25.09 14.05 -10.75
N GLU A 393 26.36 14.35 -10.46
CA GLU A 393 27.37 14.56 -11.51
C GLU A 393 27.59 13.31 -12.35
N LYS A 394 27.64 12.13 -11.72
CA LYS A 394 27.69 10.86 -12.43
C LYS A 394 26.43 10.65 -13.26
N GLU A 395 25.26 10.96 -12.72
CA GLU A 395 23.96 10.77 -13.40
C GLU A 395 23.82 11.62 -14.68
N LYS A 396 24.49 12.78 -14.74
CA LYS A 396 24.54 13.63 -15.94
C LYS A 396 25.29 12.99 -17.10
N THR A 397 26.31 12.18 -16.81
CA THR A 397 27.20 11.62 -17.85
C THR A 397 26.72 10.26 -18.39
N ILE A 398 25.79 9.62 -17.69
CA ILE A 398 25.18 8.34 -18.11
C ILE A 398 24.34 8.58 -19.36
N ILE A 399 24.63 7.83 -20.43
CA ILE A 399 23.88 7.88 -21.68
C ILE A 399 22.49 7.26 -21.53
N LEU A 400 21.54 7.69 -22.37
CA LEU A 400 20.15 7.25 -22.29
C LEU A 400 20.00 5.71 -22.31
N GLN A 401 20.80 4.99 -23.11
CA GLN A 401 20.73 3.53 -23.17
C GLN A 401 21.03 2.86 -21.83
N GLU A 402 22.03 3.34 -21.10
CA GLU A 402 22.34 2.83 -19.76
C GLU A 402 21.24 3.17 -18.75
N LYS A 403 20.63 4.37 -18.85
CA LYS A 403 19.45 4.74 -18.05
C LYS A 403 18.28 3.80 -18.31
N ILE A 404 17.99 3.48 -19.58
CA ILE A 404 16.94 2.54 -19.97
C ILE A 404 17.20 1.16 -19.34
N GLN A 405 18.43 0.63 -19.44
CA GLN A 405 18.76 -0.67 -18.86
C GLN A 405 18.63 -0.69 -17.34
N ARG A 406 19.02 0.40 -16.66
CA ARG A 406 18.85 0.52 -15.22
C ARG A 406 17.37 0.57 -14.82
N ARG A 407 16.53 1.29 -15.57
CA ARG A 407 15.07 1.32 -15.35
C ARG A 407 14.42 -0.05 -15.56
N LYS A 408 14.83 -0.78 -16.62
CA LYS A 408 14.39 -2.17 -16.85
C LYS A 408 14.73 -3.05 -15.65
N ARG A 409 15.99 -3.03 -15.20
CA ARG A 409 16.43 -3.81 -14.04
C ARG A 409 15.60 -3.50 -12.79
N LEU A 410 15.32 -2.23 -12.52
CA LEU A 410 14.52 -1.82 -11.36
C LEU A 410 13.07 -2.30 -11.45
N LEU A 411 12.40 -2.10 -12.59
CA LEU A 411 11.01 -2.53 -12.77
C LEU A 411 10.88 -4.05 -12.67
N HIS A 412 11.78 -4.79 -13.32
CA HIS A 412 11.82 -6.24 -13.24
C HIS A 412 12.07 -6.71 -11.80
N TRP A 413 13.06 -6.12 -11.12
CA TRP A 413 13.33 -6.42 -9.72
C TRP A 413 12.10 -6.19 -8.85
N TYR A 414 11.37 -5.08 -9.05
CA TYR A 414 10.19 -4.78 -8.23
C TYR A 414 9.01 -5.72 -8.52
N GLN A 415 8.81 -6.12 -9.77
CA GLN A 415 7.84 -7.17 -10.13
C GLN A 415 8.18 -8.49 -9.43
N ASN A 416 9.44 -8.93 -9.50
CA ASN A 416 9.91 -10.15 -8.85
C ASN A 416 9.82 -10.06 -7.33
N PHE A 417 10.16 -8.91 -6.74
CA PHE A 417 10.02 -8.64 -5.32
C PHE A 417 8.57 -8.86 -4.85
N LYS A 418 7.57 -8.30 -5.55
CA LYS A 418 6.15 -8.51 -5.23
C LYS A 418 5.74 -9.97 -5.40
N ALA A 419 6.17 -10.62 -6.48
CA ALA A 419 5.86 -12.02 -6.75
C ALA A 419 6.45 -12.96 -5.69
N GLU A 420 7.70 -12.74 -5.28
CA GLU A 420 8.36 -13.53 -4.23
C GLU A 420 7.68 -13.32 -2.88
N LEU A 421 7.28 -12.08 -2.55
CA LEU A 421 6.51 -11.81 -1.33
C LEU A 421 5.16 -12.50 -1.31
N LYS A 422 4.43 -12.48 -2.45
CA LYS A 422 3.16 -13.20 -2.61
C LYS A 422 3.36 -14.69 -2.32
N MET A 423 4.35 -15.30 -2.96
CA MET A 423 4.64 -16.72 -2.79
C MET A 423 5.12 -17.04 -1.38
N ARG A 424 5.99 -16.21 -0.79
CA ARG A 424 6.48 -16.38 0.59
C ARG A 424 5.33 -16.32 1.59
N PHE A 425 4.44 -15.34 1.47
CA PHE A 425 3.26 -15.22 2.32
C PHE A 425 2.36 -16.45 2.23
N ILE A 426 2.00 -16.87 1.01
CA ILE A 426 1.15 -18.04 0.76
C ILE A 426 1.79 -19.30 1.36
N ASN A 427 3.07 -19.54 1.06
CA ASN A 427 3.78 -20.72 1.54
C ASN A 427 3.85 -20.78 3.08
N ILE A 428 4.10 -19.64 3.74
CA ILE A 428 4.14 -19.57 5.21
C ILE A 428 2.75 -19.86 5.79
N VAL A 429 1.70 -19.20 5.28
CA VAL A 429 0.33 -19.38 5.77
C VAL A 429 -0.15 -20.82 5.55
N GLU A 430 -0.04 -21.34 4.33
CA GLU A 430 -0.44 -22.71 4.02
C GLU A 430 0.35 -23.74 4.84
N SER A 431 1.66 -23.59 4.95
CA SER A 431 2.49 -24.56 5.66
C SER A 431 2.20 -24.59 7.17
N SER A 432 1.89 -23.45 7.79
CA SER A 432 1.50 -23.39 9.20
C SER A 432 0.11 -23.98 9.42
N PHE A 433 -0.88 -23.51 8.65
CA PHE A 433 -2.29 -23.84 8.87
C PHE A 433 -2.63 -25.27 8.41
N LEU A 434 -1.94 -25.82 7.41
CA LEU A 434 -2.18 -27.22 6.99
C LEU A 434 -1.42 -28.25 7.82
N LYS A 435 -0.24 -27.93 8.37
CA LYS A 435 0.50 -28.86 9.24
C LYS A 435 -0.23 -29.10 10.56
N ASN A 436 -0.85 -28.07 11.11
CA ASN A 436 -1.57 -28.15 12.39
C ASN A 436 -2.94 -28.86 12.27
N ASN A 437 -3.45 -29.07 11.05
CA ASN A 437 -4.69 -29.81 10.79
C ASN A 437 -4.53 -31.35 10.75
N LYS A 438 -3.31 -31.87 11.01
CA LYS A 438 -3.04 -33.32 11.10
C LYS A 438 -2.98 -33.84 12.54
N GLY A 439 -3.53 -33.08 13.49
CA GLY A 439 -3.67 -33.49 14.90
C GLY A 439 -4.82 -34.44 15.11
#